data_AF-A0A0G3G177-F1
#
_entry.id   AF-A0A0G3G177-F1
#
_cell.length_a   1.000
_cell.length_b   1.000
_cell.length_c   1.000
_cell.angle_alpha   90.00
_cell.angle_beta   90.00
_cell.angle_gamma   90.00
#
_symmetry.space_group_name_H-M   'P 1'
#
loop_
_entity.id
_entity.type
_entity.pdbx_description
1 polymer ?
#
loop_
_entity_poly.entity_id
_entity_poly.type
_entity_poly.pdbx_seq_one_letter_code
_entity_poly.pdbx_strand_id
1 'polypeptide(L)'
;MFKRRARLLVAAERADGRAARVAELGAAAEFEDWIEVRPARIMGGVTAEDLAWADLLVAVDAAAARAMPAERPATCRPKYWTLPGETGAALDLQTLEALRCMVGGMRMLARADAEDDA
;
A
#
# COMPACT_ATOMS: atom_id res chain seq x y z
N MET A 1 19.88 -10.86 -6.61
CA MET A 1 18.86 -11.44 -5.70
C MET A 1 17.47 -10.94 -6.13
N PHE A 2 16.54 -11.82 -6.52
CA PHE A 2 15.16 -11.41 -6.84
C PHE A 2 14.43 -11.04 -5.54
N LYS A 3 14.32 -9.74 -5.23
CA LYS A 3 13.44 -9.28 -4.15
C LYS A 3 12.00 -9.38 -4.64
N ARG A 4 11.19 -10.21 -3.98
CA ARG A 4 9.74 -10.29 -4.24
C ARG A 4 9.12 -8.90 -4.11
N ARG A 5 8.03 -8.66 -4.87
CA ARG A 5 7.23 -7.44 -4.76
C ARG A 5 6.73 -7.22 -3.34
N ALA A 6 6.73 -5.97 -2.87
CA ALA A 6 6.10 -5.61 -1.61
C ALA A 6 4.58 -5.67 -1.75
N ARG A 7 3.92 -6.36 -0.81
CA ARG A 7 2.47 -6.58 -0.82
C ARG A 7 1.77 -5.54 0.04
N LEU A 8 0.96 -4.69 -0.59
CA LEU A 8 0.21 -3.63 0.05
C LEU A 8 -1.27 -4.03 0.10
N LEU A 9 -1.81 -4.17 1.30
CA LEU A 9 -3.24 -4.26 1.53
C LEU A 9 -3.77 -2.87 1.86
N VAL A 10 -4.66 -2.34 1.03
CA VAL A 10 -5.15 -0.96 1.14
C VAL A 10 -6.61 -0.98 1.57
N ALA A 11 -6.97 -0.19 2.58
CA ALA A 11 -8.34 -0.12 3.08
C ALA A 11 -8.74 1.31 3.47
N ALA A 12 -9.98 1.67 3.16
CA ALA A 12 -10.66 2.85 3.69
C ALA A 12 -11.59 2.44 4.83
N GLU A 13 -12.13 3.40 5.58
CA GLU A 13 -13.12 3.08 6.62
C GLU A 13 -14.40 2.51 6.01
N ARG A 14 -14.80 3.02 4.84
CA ARG A 14 -16.03 2.65 4.12
C ARG A 14 -15.72 2.08 2.75
N ALA A 15 -16.68 1.36 2.19
CA ALA A 15 -16.61 0.86 0.82
C ALA A 15 -16.92 1.99 -0.17
N ASP A 16 -16.02 2.97 -0.25
CA ASP A 16 -16.17 4.21 -1.02
C ASP A 16 -15.36 4.24 -2.32
N GLY A 17 -14.74 3.12 -2.68
CA GLY A 17 -13.95 2.97 -3.92
C GLY A 17 -12.51 3.48 -3.84
N ARG A 18 -12.10 4.19 -2.78
CA ARG A 18 -10.74 4.75 -2.69
C ARG A 18 -9.67 3.67 -2.63
N ALA A 19 -9.88 2.62 -1.85
CA ALA A 19 -8.97 1.47 -1.81
C ALA A 19 -8.84 0.78 -3.18
N ALA A 20 -9.97 0.59 -3.89
CA ALA A 20 -9.97 0.02 -5.24
C ALA A 20 -9.21 0.90 -6.22
N ARG A 21 -9.43 2.23 -6.17
CA ARG A 21 -8.71 3.17 -7.03
C ARG A 21 -7.21 3.17 -6.79
N VAL A 22 -6.77 3.05 -5.53
CA VAL A 22 -5.34 2.89 -5.20
C VAL A 22 -4.77 1.61 -5.82
N ALA A 23 -5.52 0.51 -5.79
CA ALA A 23 -5.07 -0.74 -6.42
C ALA A 23 -4.97 -0.62 -7.95
N GLU A 24 -5.93 0.05 -8.60
CA GLU A 24 -5.88 0.32 -10.04
C GLU A 24 -4.62 1.13 -10.43
N LEU A 25 -4.33 2.20 -9.70
CA LEU A 25 -3.15 3.03 -9.94
C LEU A 25 -1.84 2.27 -9.63
N GLY A 26 -1.84 1.46 -8.58
CA GLY A 26 -0.71 0.61 -8.19
C GLY A 26 -0.42 -0.53 -9.17
N ALA A 27 -1.37 -0.88 -10.04
CA ALA A 27 -1.19 -1.87 -11.11
C ALA A 27 -0.55 -1.28 -12.37
N ALA A 28 -0.26 0.03 -12.41
CA ALA A 28 0.43 0.64 -13.55
C ALA A 28 1.83 0.03 -13.75
N ALA A 29 2.26 -0.08 -15.01
CA ALA A 29 3.54 -0.69 -15.38
C ALA A 29 4.76 -0.07 -14.68
N GLU A 30 4.70 1.21 -14.29
CA GLU A 30 5.80 1.86 -13.55
C GLU A 30 6.05 1.24 -12.15
N PHE A 31 5.11 0.47 -11.62
CA PHE A 31 5.12 -0.11 -10.27
C PHE A 31 5.11 -1.64 -10.23
N GLU A 32 4.79 -2.32 -11.34
CA GLU A 32 4.42 -3.74 -11.36
C GLU A 32 5.52 -4.70 -10.88
N ASP A 33 6.78 -4.32 -11.04
CA ASP A 33 7.96 -5.09 -10.59
C ASP A 33 8.28 -4.88 -9.10
N TRP A 34 7.70 -3.85 -8.48
CA TRP A 34 8.09 -3.38 -7.15
C TRP A 34 7.02 -3.66 -6.10
N ILE A 35 5.75 -3.51 -6.45
CA ILE A 35 4.63 -3.66 -5.53
C ILE A 35 3.50 -4.51 -6.12
N GLU A 36 2.74 -5.13 -5.23
CA GLU A 36 1.43 -5.72 -5.52
C GLU A 36 0.41 -5.10 -4.56
N VAL A 37 -0.64 -4.49 -5.09
CA VAL A 37 -1.65 -3.80 -4.29
C VAL A 37 -2.96 -4.57 -4.31
N ARG A 38 -3.53 -4.86 -3.14
CA ARG A 38 -4.87 -5.44 -3.00
C ARG A 38 -5.78 -4.50 -2.22
N PRO A 39 -6.98 -4.20 -2.72
CA PRO A 39 -7.96 -3.44 -1.97
C PRO A 39 -8.73 -4.37 -1.02
N ALA A 40 -8.84 -3.99 0.24
CA ALA A 40 -9.86 -4.53 1.13
C ALA A 40 -11.16 -3.72 0.97
N ARG A 41 -12.30 -4.35 1.22
CA ARG A 41 -13.61 -3.70 1.10
C ARG A 41 -13.76 -2.54 2.10
N ILE A 42 -13.38 -2.78 3.35
CA ILE A 42 -13.36 -1.82 4.46
C ILE A 42 -12.28 -2.24 5.47
N MET A 43 -11.72 -1.30 6.22
CA MET A 43 -10.70 -1.59 7.24
C MET A 43 -11.20 -2.59 8.30
N GLY A 44 -12.44 -2.41 8.78
CA GLY A 44 -13.04 -3.29 9.78
C GLY A 44 -13.35 -4.71 9.29
N GLY A 45 -13.16 -5.00 8.00
CA GLY A 45 -13.38 -6.30 7.39
C GLY A 45 -12.09 -7.02 6.99
N VAL A 46 -10.92 -6.46 7.33
CA VAL A 46 -9.62 -7.08 7.06
C VAL A 46 -9.47 -8.35 7.91
N THR A 47 -9.15 -9.46 7.26
CA THR A 47 -9.02 -10.77 7.91
C THR A 47 -7.57 -11.11 8.26
N ALA A 48 -7.37 -12.17 9.06
CA ALA A 48 -6.04 -12.67 9.36
C ALA A 48 -5.29 -13.18 8.09
N GLU A 49 -6.02 -13.73 7.12
CA GLU A 49 -5.44 -14.17 5.84
C GLU A 49 -4.93 -12.97 5.04
N ASP A 50 -5.71 -11.89 4.99
CA ASP A 50 -5.29 -10.65 4.33
C ASP A 50 -4.02 -10.08 4.99
N LEU A 51 -3.98 -10.07 6.33
CA LEU A 51 -2.83 -9.59 7.10
C LEU A 51 -1.59 -10.47 6.91
N ALA A 52 -1.75 -11.78 6.78
CA ALA A 52 -0.65 -12.70 6.54
C ALA A 52 -0.07 -12.57 5.12
N TRP A 53 -0.90 -12.20 4.15
CA TRP A 53 -0.44 -11.91 2.79
C TRP A 53 0.36 -10.60 2.71
N ALA A 54 -0.06 -9.57 3.45
CA ALA A 54 0.45 -8.21 3.34
C ALA A 54 1.80 -7.99 4.04
N ASP A 55 2.70 -7.26 3.38
CA ASP A 55 3.86 -6.64 4.03
C ASP A 55 3.47 -5.30 4.66
N LEU A 56 2.53 -4.59 4.04
CA LEU A 56 1.96 -3.33 4.53
C LEU A 56 0.44 -3.36 4.56
N LEU A 57 -0.15 -2.95 5.69
CA LEU A 57 -1.56 -2.55 5.77
C LEU A 57 -1.66 -1.03 5.71
N VAL A 58 -2.28 -0.51 4.66
CA VAL A 58 -2.38 0.92 4.37
C VAL A 58 -3.79 1.42 4.68
N ALA A 59 -3.92 2.31 5.65
CA ALA A 59 -5.12 3.12 5.83
C ALA A 59 -5.07 4.32 4.87
N VAL A 60 -6.09 4.52 4.04
CA VAL A 60 -6.14 5.67 3.11
C VAL A 60 -6.67 6.96 3.76
N ASP A 61 -7.22 6.87 4.97
CA ASP A 61 -7.75 8.00 5.71
C ASP A 61 -7.62 7.82 7.23
N ALA A 62 -7.85 8.91 7.97
CA ALA A 62 -7.74 8.92 9.42
C ALA A 62 -8.77 8.04 10.14
N ALA A 63 -9.94 7.80 9.56
CA ALA A 63 -10.95 6.93 10.15
C ALA A 63 -10.56 5.45 9.97
N ALA A 64 -10.03 5.07 8.81
CA ALA A 64 -9.42 3.78 8.55
C ALA A 64 -8.21 3.55 9.48
N ALA A 65 -7.39 4.58 9.71
CA ALA A 65 -6.27 4.50 10.64
C ALA A 65 -6.72 4.16 12.07
N ARG A 66 -7.82 4.75 12.54
CA ARG A 66 -8.42 4.44 13.85
C ARG A 66 -9.05 3.05 13.91
N ALA A 67 -9.59 2.56 12.80
CA ALA A 67 -10.20 1.24 12.69
C ALA A 67 -9.18 0.11 12.43
N MET A 68 -7.88 0.44 12.37
CA MET A 68 -6.84 -0.54 12.02
C MET A 68 -6.74 -1.65 13.09
N PRO A 69 -6.71 -2.93 12.70
CA PRO A 69 -6.64 -4.04 13.67
C PRO A 69 -5.41 -3.91 14.57
N ALA A 70 -5.57 -3.94 15.89
CA ALA A 70 -4.46 -3.78 16.83
C ALA A 70 -3.44 -4.92 16.72
N GLU A 71 -3.94 -6.15 16.56
CA GLU A 71 -3.13 -7.36 16.37
C GLU A 71 -2.83 -7.55 14.88
N ARG A 72 -1.54 -7.55 14.55
CA ARG A 72 -1.02 -7.83 13.20
C ARG A 72 0.24 -8.68 13.30
N PRO A 73 0.51 -9.55 12.32
CA PRO A 73 1.79 -10.25 12.24
C PRO A 73 2.97 -9.26 12.22
N ALA A 74 4.12 -9.66 12.77
CA ALA A 74 5.32 -8.82 12.77
C ALA A 74 5.80 -8.46 11.35
N THR A 75 5.41 -9.26 10.35
CA THR A 75 5.68 -9.08 8.93
C THR A 75 4.78 -8.04 8.27
N CYS A 76 3.62 -7.70 8.87
CA CYS A 76 2.66 -6.75 8.32
C CYS A 76 2.76 -5.41 9.08
N ARG A 77 3.38 -4.41 8.45
CA ARG A 77 3.58 -3.08 9.07
C ARG A 77 2.44 -2.13 8.70
N PRO A 78 1.98 -1.29 9.62
CA PRO A 78 0.97 -0.29 9.30
C PRO A 78 1.58 0.88 8.50
N LYS A 79 0.80 1.42 7.57
CA LYS A 79 1.08 2.67 6.86
C LYS A 79 -0.19 3.52 6.85
N TYR A 80 -0.03 4.82 7.01
CA TYR A 80 -1.13 5.76 7.08
C TYR A 80 -0.97 6.80 5.99
N TRP A 81 -1.97 6.91 5.12
CA TRP A 81 -2.11 7.96 4.14
C TRP A 81 -3.32 8.81 4.50
N THR A 82 -3.25 10.09 4.16
CA THR A 82 -4.36 11.03 4.30
C THR A 82 -4.79 11.44 2.91
N LEU A 83 -5.44 10.53 2.19
CA LEU A 83 -5.92 10.79 0.85
C LEU A 83 -7.23 11.60 0.89
N PRO A 84 -7.58 12.29 -0.21
CA PRO A 84 -8.88 12.95 -0.34
C PRO A 84 -10.06 12.01 -0.05
N GLY A 85 -11.15 12.58 0.45
CA GLY A 85 -12.36 11.84 0.83
C GLY A 85 -13.15 11.28 -0.35
N GLU A 86 -12.88 11.75 -1.56
CA GLU A 86 -13.59 11.38 -2.79
C GLU A 86 -12.60 10.87 -3.84
N THR A 87 -13.06 9.92 -4.66
CA THR A 87 -12.31 9.48 -5.85
C THR A 87 -12.28 10.60 -6.90
N GLY A 88 -11.13 10.78 -7.56
CA GLY A 88 -10.97 11.79 -8.60
C GLY A 88 -9.51 12.19 -8.78
N ALA A 89 -9.27 13.21 -9.61
CA ALA A 89 -7.91 13.61 -10.00
C ALA A 89 -6.99 13.95 -8.80
N ALA A 90 -7.54 14.56 -7.75
CA ALA A 90 -6.75 14.88 -6.55
C ALA A 90 -6.32 13.62 -5.78
N LEU A 91 -7.20 12.62 -5.68
CA LEU A 91 -6.87 11.34 -5.07
C LEU A 91 -5.86 10.57 -5.91
N ASP A 92 -6.03 10.59 -7.23
CA ASP A 92 -5.11 9.93 -8.15
C ASP A 92 -3.70 10.53 -8.05
N LEU A 93 -3.60 11.86 -8.07
CA LEU A 93 -2.32 12.57 -7.95
C LEU A 93 -1.60 12.19 -6.64
N GLN A 94 -2.26 12.33 -5.49
CA GLN A 94 -1.64 12.03 -4.20
C GLN A 94 -1.29 10.54 -4.04
N THR A 95 -2.12 9.65 -4.61
CA THR A 95 -1.83 8.21 -4.63
C THR A 95 -0.57 7.92 -5.44
N LEU A 96 -0.47 8.48 -6.65
CA LEU A 96 0.70 8.29 -7.51
C LEU A 96 1.97 8.85 -6.86
N GLU A 97 1.90 10.00 -6.21
CA GLU A 97 3.02 10.56 -5.44
C GLU A 97 3.46 9.64 -4.31
N ALA A 98 2.51 9.09 -3.53
CA ALA A 98 2.80 8.16 -2.45
C ALA A 98 3.43 6.85 -2.94
N LEU A 99 2.91 6.29 -4.03
CA LEU A 99 3.43 5.08 -4.66
C LEU A 99 4.84 5.31 -5.23
N ARG A 100 5.06 6.41 -5.95
CA ARG A 100 6.38 6.79 -6.49
C ARG A 100 7.41 7.02 -5.39
N CYS A 101 7.02 7.66 -4.29
CA CYS A 101 7.89 7.84 -3.13
C CYS A 101 8.34 6.48 -2.57
N MET A 102 7.40 5.55 -2.36
CA MET A 102 7.70 4.21 -1.85
C MET A 102 8.61 3.42 -2.79
N VAL A 103 8.26 3.36 -4.07
CA VAL A 103 9.04 2.63 -5.09
C VAL A 103 10.40 3.28 -5.33
N GLY A 104 10.49 4.61 -5.27
CA GLY A 104 11.75 5.34 -5.32
C GLY A 104 12.70 4.94 -4.18
N GLY A 105 12.19 4.83 -2.96
CA GLY A 105 12.96 4.34 -1.81
C GLY A 105 13.44 2.89 -1.99
N MET A 106 12.57 2.01 -2.49
CA MET A 106 12.96 0.62 -2.76
C MET A 106 14.02 0.51 -3.87
N ARG A 107 13.93 1.33 -4.92
CA ARG A 107 14.94 1.44 -5.98
C ARG A 107 16.29 1.91 -5.43
N MET A 108 16.28 2.88 -4.52
CA MET A 108 17.50 3.36 -3.87
C MET A 108 18.18 2.25 -3.05
N LEU A 109 17.41 1.53 -2.24
CA LEU A 109 17.92 0.41 -1.45
C LEU A 109 18.45 -0.73 -2.32
N ALA A 110 17.74 -1.04 -3.41
CA ALA A 110 18.19 -2.08 -4.35
C ALA A 110 19.49 -1.73 -5.08
N ARG A 111 19.75 -0.44 -5.32
CA ARG A 111 21.03 0.02 -5.91
C ARG A 111 22.17 -0.12 -4.91
N ALA A 112 21.96 0.32 -3.67
CA ALA A 112 22.97 0.21 -2.60
C ALA A 112 23.38 -1.24 -2.36
N ASP A 113 22.41 -2.17 -2.25
CA ASP A 113 22.71 -3.60 -2.10
C ASP A 113 23.53 -4.17 -3.27
N ALA A 114 23.32 -3.66 -4.50
CA ALA A 114 24.06 -4.11 -5.67
C ALA A 114 25.50 -3.55 -5.71
N GLU A 115 25.74 -2.39 -5.08
CA GLU A 115 27.08 -1.80 -4.93
C GLU A 115 27.88 -2.51 -3.82
N ASP A 116 27.22 -2.97 -2.76
CA ASP A 116 27.87 -3.71 -1.65
C ASP A 116 28.23 -5.16 -2.04
N ASP A 117 27.52 -5.77 -3.00
CA ASP A 117 27.76 -7.13 -3.50
C ASP A 117 28.81 -7.21 -4.65
N ALA A 118 29.34 -6.08 -5.12
CA ALA A 118 30.23 -5.97 -6.30
C ALA A 118 31.71 -5.80 -5.94
#